data_AF-A0AAP8F3K1-F1
#
_entry.id   AF-A0AAP8F3K1-F1
#
_cell.length_a   1.000
_cell.length_b   1.000
_cell.length_c   1.000
_cell.angle_alpha   90.00
_cell.angle_beta   90.00
_cell.angle_gamma   90.00
#
_symmetry.space_group_name_H-M   'P 1'
#
loop_
_entity.id
_entity.type
_entity.pdbx_description
1 polymer ?
#
loop_
_entity_poly.entity_id
_entity_poly.type
_entity_poly.pdbx_seq_one_letter_code
_entity_poly.pdbx_strand_id
1 'polypeptide(L)'
;MAKHIVKEEALMEGTQEETSVVKVGDKFDEDDVSKAEQEIFPGGPTYNELEKWKSMYAGEVYLTEFDEENIFVWRPIKRKEYKDIAKIPNADNFYKEERICEKAVLFPANYGFMQMTNGKAGIPTLLHELVLEKSGFAAKTGAMRLS
;
A
#
# COMPACT_ATOMS: atom_id res chain seq x y z
N MET A 1 10.30 19.14 -58.55
CA MET A 1 9.13 18.50 -57.92
C MET A 1 9.65 17.55 -56.85
N ALA A 2 9.10 17.66 -55.63
CA ALA A 2 9.28 16.82 -54.42
C ALA A 2 10.69 16.25 -54.16
N LYS A 3 11.59 16.86 -53.38
CA LYS A 3 11.56 17.17 -51.92
C LYS A 3 11.03 16.02 -51.07
N HIS A 4 11.91 15.10 -50.66
CA HIS A 4 11.75 14.40 -49.38
C HIS A 4 12.90 14.84 -48.46
N ILE A 5 12.51 15.66 -47.51
CA ILE A 5 13.32 16.25 -46.46
C ILE A 5 13.37 15.22 -45.34
N VAL A 6 14.56 14.73 -45.00
CA VAL A 6 14.79 13.99 -43.75
C VAL A 6 14.88 15.07 -42.66
N LYS A 7 13.88 15.10 -41.79
CA LYS A 7 13.72 16.12 -40.75
C LYS A 7 14.68 15.80 -39.60
N GLU A 8 15.66 16.67 -39.43
CA GLU A 8 16.45 16.84 -38.22
C GLU A 8 15.61 17.66 -37.23
N GLU A 9 15.25 17.10 -36.08
CA GLU A 9 14.78 17.86 -34.92
C GLU A 9 15.53 17.39 -33.68
N ALA A 10 16.28 18.34 -33.15
CA ALA A 10 17.12 18.23 -31.97
C ALA A 10 16.29 18.25 -30.67
N LEU A 11 16.77 17.48 -29.69
CA LEU A 11 17.00 17.87 -28.30
C LEU A 11 15.97 18.80 -27.64
N MET A 12 15.13 18.24 -26.76
CA MET A 12 14.92 18.83 -25.43
C MET A 12 14.85 17.73 -24.38
N GLU A 13 15.92 17.73 -23.60
CA GLU A 13 16.13 17.11 -22.31
C GLU A 13 15.03 17.55 -21.33
N GLY A 14 14.30 16.57 -20.79
CA GLY A 14 13.28 16.76 -19.77
C GLY A 14 13.52 15.74 -18.67
N THR A 15 14.36 16.16 -17.72
CA THR A 15 14.65 15.60 -16.40
C THR A 15 13.67 14.53 -15.91
N GLN A 16 14.18 13.30 -15.79
CA GLN A 16 13.63 12.30 -14.87
C GLN A 16 13.84 12.85 -13.45
N GLU A 17 12.77 13.31 -12.80
CA GLU A 17 12.75 13.39 -11.35
C GLU A 17 12.74 11.95 -10.83
N GLU A 18 13.93 11.45 -10.51
CA GLU A 18 14.11 10.27 -9.68
C GLU A 18 13.55 10.58 -8.29
N THR A 19 12.26 10.31 -8.09
CA THR A 19 11.73 10.08 -6.76
C THR A 19 12.44 8.85 -6.20
N SER A 20 13.25 9.06 -5.17
CA SER A 20 14.06 8.05 -4.51
C SER A 20 13.15 7.10 -3.71
N VAL A 21 12.40 6.25 -4.41
CA VAL A 21 11.72 5.10 -3.82
C VAL A 21 12.80 4.05 -3.55
N VAL A 22 13.02 3.76 -2.26
CA VAL A 22 13.97 2.73 -1.82
C VAL A 22 13.59 1.41 -2.50
N LYS A 23 14.46 0.88 -3.36
CA LYS A 23 14.24 -0.39 -4.06
C LYS A 23 14.19 -1.52 -3.02
N VAL A 24 13.03 -2.17 -2.92
CA VAL A 24 12.83 -3.35 -2.07
C VAL A 24 13.76 -4.47 -2.54
N GLY A 25 14.84 -4.73 -1.81
CA GLY A 25 15.80 -5.79 -2.15
C GLY A 25 17.18 -5.72 -1.51
N ASP A 26 17.57 -4.61 -0.88
CA ASP A 26 18.86 -4.55 -0.19
C ASP A 26 18.84 -5.39 1.10
N LYS A 27 19.89 -6.19 1.28
CA LYS A 27 20.15 -6.93 2.52
C LYS A 27 20.56 -5.92 3.58
N PHE A 28 19.86 -5.90 4.70
CA PHE A 28 20.10 -4.98 5.79
C PHE A 28 21.09 -5.59 6.78
N ASP A 29 22.16 -4.85 7.08
CA ASP A 29 23.03 -5.12 8.22
C ASP A 29 22.31 -4.66 9.49
N GLU A 30 22.04 -5.58 10.43
CA GLU A 30 21.23 -5.36 11.64
C GLU A 30 21.84 -4.36 12.64
N ASP A 31 23.08 -3.91 12.45
CA ASP A 31 23.86 -3.18 13.46
C ASP A 31 23.93 -1.64 13.29
N ASP A 32 23.26 -1.05 12.29
CA ASP A 32 23.29 0.41 12.07
C ASP A 32 22.17 1.15 12.84
N VAL A 33 22.42 1.37 14.13
CA VAL A 33 21.53 2.09 15.06
C VAL A 33 21.13 3.48 14.54
N SER A 34 21.94 4.10 13.66
CA SER A 34 21.68 5.44 13.12
C SER A 34 20.46 5.54 12.22
N LYS A 35 20.00 4.42 11.63
CA LYS A 35 18.84 4.39 10.74
C LYS A 35 17.51 4.13 11.44
N ALA A 36 17.53 3.74 12.71
CA ALA A 36 16.33 3.30 13.42
C ALA A 36 15.24 4.39 13.50
N GLU A 37 15.66 5.66 13.67
CA GLU A 37 14.76 6.82 13.78
C GLU A 37 14.49 7.50 12.44
N GLN A 38 15.15 7.07 11.36
CA GLN A 38 14.93 7.65 10.05
C GLN A 38 13.55 7.25 9.50
N GLU A 39 12.82 8.22 8.97
CA GLU A 39 11.55 7.99 8.27
C GLU A 39 11.80 7.27 6.93
N ILE A 40 10.94 6.29 6.59
CA ILE A 40 11.08 5.53 5.34
C ILE A 40 10.62 6.34 4.11
N PHE A 41 9.85 7.41 4.32
CA PHE A 41 9.47 8.46 3.37
C PHE A 41 9.11 9.74 4.17
N PRO A 42 9.10 10.94 3.56
CA PRO A 42 8.85 12.19 4.29
C PRO A 42 7.52 12.19 5.04
N GLY A 43 7.56 12.40 6.36
CA GLY A 43 6.39 12.36 7.25
C GLY A 43 5.82 10.96 7.50
N GLY A 44 6.53 9.92 7.06
CA GLY A 44 6.17 8.52 7.19
C GLY A 44 6.63 7.87 8.50
N PRO A 45 6.36 6.57 8.66
CA PRO A 45 6.84 5.83 9.81
C PRO A 45 8.36 5.65 9.78
N THR A 46 8.95 5.44 10.94
CA THR A 46 10.39 5.15 11.09
C THR A 46 10.74 3.72 10.68
N TYR A 47 12.01 3.46 10.37
CA TYR A 47 12.49 2.09 10.13
C TYR A 47 12.21 1.17 11.32
N ASN A 48 12.38 1.65 12.55
CA ASN A 48 12.09 0.85 13.74
C ASN A 48 10.61 0.46 13.84
N GLU A 49 9.69 1.36 13.49
CA GLU A 49 8.26 1.02 13.43
C GLU A 49 7.96 -0.01 12.34
N LEU A 50 8.55 0.15 11.16
CA LEU A 50 8.39 -0.80 10.07
C LEU A 50 8.90 -2.21 10.45
N GLU A 51 10.07 -2.31 11.08
CA GLU A 51 10.63 -3.59 11.53
C GLU A 51 9.79 -4.23 12.64
N LYS A 52 9.26 -3.43 13.57
CA LYS A 52 8.29 -3.92 14.57
C LYS A 52 7.05 -4.51 13.90
N TRP A 53 6.49 -3.83 12.90
CA TRP A 53 5.32 -4.34 12.18
C TRP A 53 5.64 -5.61 11.38
N LYS A 54 6.76 -5.64 10.66
CA LYS A 54 7.22 -6.84 9.95
C LYS A 54 7.39 -8.01 10.92
N SER A 55 7.98 -7.80 12.08
CA SER A 55 8.10 -8.83 13.12
C SER A 55 6.73 -9.34 13.59
N MET A 56 5.79 -8.43 13.88
CA MET A 56 4.43 -8.78 14.33
C MET A 56 3.59 -9.52 13.27
N TYR A 57 3.77 -9.18 11.98
CA TYR A 57 2.94 -9.67 10.89
C TYR A 57 3.68 -10.61 9.94
N ALA A 58 4.72 -11.30 10.43
CA ALA A 58 5.48 -12.31 9.68
C ALA A 58 6.02 -11.80 8.32
N GLY A 59 6.45 -10.54 8.29
CA GLY A 59 6.98 -9.84 7.12
C GLY A 59 5.91 -9.31 6.16
N GLU A 60 4.62 -9.59 6.39
CA GLU A 60 3.53 -9.15 5.51
C GLU A 60 3.10 -7.72 5.82
N VAL A 61 3.92 -6.75 5.39
CA VAL A 61 3.64 -5.32 5.46
C VAL A 61 3.79 -4.70 4.08
N TYR A 62 2.83 -3.88 3.67
CA TYR A 62 2.72 -3.32 2.33
C TYR A 62 2.60 -1.80 2.40
N LEU A 63 3.10 -1.13 1.37
CA LEU A 63 2.94 0.30 1.16
C LEU A 63 2.12 0.53 -0.12
N THR A 64 1.22 1.50 -0.09
CA THR A 64 0.46 1.94 -1.25
C THR A 64 0.32 3.45 -1.22
N GLU A 65 0.68 4.09 -2.33
CA GLU A 65 0.48 5.52 -2.57
C GLU A 65 -0.63 5.68 -3.60
N PHE A 66 -1.72 6.35 -3.21
CA PHE A 66 -2.81 6.70 -4.13
C PHE A 66 -2.56 8.04 -4.82
N ASP A 67 -1.95 8.97 -4.08
CA ASP A 67 -1.47 10.27 -4.51
C ASP A 67 -0.53 10.84 -3.42
N GLU A 68 -0.01 12.06 -3.66
CA GLU A 68 0.99 12.73 -2.81
C GLU A 68 0.59 12.85 -1.33
N GLU A 69 -0.71 12.94 -1.02
CA GLU A 69 -1.21 13.10 0.36
C GLU A 69 -1.71 11.78 0.97
N ASN A 70 -1.85 10.73 0.15
CA ASN A 70 -2.55 9.50 0.51
C ASN A 70 -1.61 8.28 0.40
N ILE A 71 -0.65 8.23 1.32
CA ILE A 71 0.29 7.13 1.48
C ILE A 71 -0.11 6.26 2.67
N PHE A 72 -0.24 4.96 2.45
CA PHE A 72 -0.67 4.00 3.46
C PHE A 72 0.35 2.89 3.65
N VAL A 73 0.62 2.55 4.90
CA VAL A 73 1.28 1.29 5.28
C VAL A 73 0.24 0.40 5.95
N TRP A 74 0.13 -0.84 5.51
CA TRP A 74 -0.94 -1.74 5.92
C TRP A 74 -0.49 -3.20 5.90
N ARG A 75 -1.28 -4.08 6.49
CA ARG A 75 -1.02 -5.52 6.56
C ARG A 75 -2.26 -6.35 6.22
N PRO A 76 -2.12 -7.60 5.75
CA PRO A 76 -3.25 -8.47 5.48
C PRO A 76 -4.04 -8.81 6.76
N ILE A 77 -5.35 -8.97 6.62
CA ILE A 77 -6.21 -9.42 7.71
C ILE A 77 -6.24 -10.94 7.80
N LYS A 78 -6.30 -11.46 9.03
CA LYS A 78 -6.42 -12.89 9.29
C LYS A 78 -7.90 -13.29 9.34
N ARG A 79 -8.16 -14.59 9.14
CA ARG A 79 -9.53 -15.13 9.03
C ARG A 79 -10.43 -14.79 10.22
N LYS A 80 -9.88 -14.73 11.44
CA LYS A 80 -10.63 -14.35 12.65
C LYS A 80 -11.15 -12.92 12.53
N GLU A 81 -10.30 -11.98 12.17
CA GLU A 81 -10.64 -10.55 12.05
C GLU A 81 -11.71 -10.33 10.99
N TYR A 82 -11.54 -10.96 9.81
CA TYR A 82 -12.56 -10.92 8.77
C TYR A 82 -13.91 -11.46 9.27
N LYS A 83 -13.91 -12.61 9.98
CA LYS A 83 -15.15 -13.17 10.53
C LYS A 83 -15.79 -12.28 11.57
N ASP A 84 -14.98 -11.60 12.39
CA ASP A 84 -15.49 -10.69 13.42
C ASP A 84 -16.16 -9.47 12.77
N ILE A 85 -15.58 -8.91 11.70
CA ILE A 85 -16.17 -7.81 10.92
C ILE A 85 -17.42 -8.28 10.14
N ALA A 86 -17.35 -9.45 9.50
CA ALA A 86 -18.46 -9.98 8.70
C ALA A 86 -19.72 -10.27 9.53
N LYS A 87 -19.57 -10.49 10.84
CA LYS A 87 -20.66 -10.77 11.78
C LYS A 87 -21.34 -9.52 12.34
N ILE A 88 -20.87 -8.32 12.01
CA ILE A 88 -21.47 -7.08 12.52
C ILE A 88 -22.93 -7.02 12.03
N PRO A 89 -23.92 -7.04 12.94
CA PRO A 89 -25.32 -7.06 12.55
C PRO A 89 -25.72 -5.72 11.93
N ASN A 90 -26.56 -5.78 10.89
CA ASN A 90 -27.10 -4.60 10.19
C ASN A 90 -26.05 -3.64 9.59
N ALA A 91 -24.79 -4.08 9.45
CA ALA A 91 -23.77 -3.32 8.74
C ALA A 91 -23.90 -3.54 7.22
N ASP A 92 -23.92 -2.44 6.48
CA ASP A 92 -23.78 -2.44 5.03
C ASP A 92 -22.35 -2.81 4.60
N ASN A 93 -22.14 -2.90 3.28
CA ASN A 93 -20.84 -3.28 2.73
C ASN A 93 -19.79 -2.19 2.97
N PHE A 94 -20.13 -0.92 2.75
CA PHE A 94 -19.19 0.19 2.95
C PHE A 94 -18.67 0.25 4.39
N TYR A 95 -19.56 0.12 5.36
CA TYR A 95 -19.18 0.04 6.76
C TYR A 95 -18.21 -1.11 7.03
N LYS A 96 -18.41 -2.28 6.41
CA LYS A 96 -17.49 -3.42 6.57
C LYS A 96 -16.14 -3.16 5.89
N GLU A 97 -16.12 -2.53 4.72
CA GLU A 97 -14.89 -2.10 4.04
C GLU A 97 -14.08 -1.15 4.93
N GLU A 98 -14.74 -0.17 5.53
CA GLU A 98 -14.12 0.77 6.47
C GLU A 98 -13.56 0.05 7.70
N ARG A 99 -14.31 -0.89 8.30
CA ARG A 99 -13.81 -1.68 9.45
C ARG A 99 -12.62 -2.55 9.06
N ILE A 100 -12.56 -3.04 7.82
CA ILE A 100 -11.39 -3.76 7.30
C ILE A 100 -10.19 -2.82 7.23
N CYS A 101 -10.36 -1.63 6.65
CA CYS A 101 -9.30 -0.64 6.55
C CYS A 101 -8.78 -0.20 7.93
N GLU A 102 -9.69 0.13 8.85
CA GLU A 102 -9.36 0.51 10.24
C GLU A 102 -8.57 -0.57 10.96
N LYS A 103 -8.83 -1.84 10.65
CA LYS A 103 -8.11 -2.97 11.25
C LYS A 103 -6.75 -3.25 10.60
N ALA A 104 -6.62 -2.98 9.30
CA ALA A 104 -5.48 -3.36 8.47
C ALA A 104 -4.40 -2.27 8.37
N VAL A 105 -4.79 -1.00 8.48
CA VAL A 105 -3.88 0.15 8.32
C VAL A 105 -3.01 0.33 9.56
N LEU A 106 -1.72 0.50 9.31
CA LEU A 106 -0.68 0.74 10.31
C LEU A 106 -0.23 2.21 10.28
N PHE A 107 -0.16 2.79 9.07
CA PHE A 107 0.09 4.21 8.84
C PHE A 107 -0.89 4.74 7.77
N PRO A 108 -1.49 5.93 7.95
CA PRO A 108 -1.34 6.81 9.12
C PRO A 108 -1.91 6.18 10.39
N ALA A 109 -1.33 6.55 11.54
CA ALA A 109 -1.78 6.02 12.83
C ALA A 109 -3.24 6.42 13.09
N ASN A 110 -4.00 5.51 13.71
CA ASN A 110 -5.42 5.71 14.03
C ASN A 110 -6.30 6.03 12.80
N TYR A 111 -5.98 5.44 11.65
CA TYR A 111 -6.84 5.53 10.47
C TYR A 111 -8.22 4.91 10.76
N GLY A 112 -9.24 5.76 10.88
CA GLY A 112 -10.59 5.36 11.26
C GLY A 112 -11.65 6.22 10.60
N PHE A 113 -12.84 6.23 11.19
CA PHE A 113 -14.03 6.90 10.62
C PHE A 113 -13.79 8.36 10.21
N MET A 114 -13.12 9.15 11.06
CA MET A 114 -12.88 10.58 10.79
C MET A 114 -11.99 10.80 9.57
N GLN A 115 -10.95 9.98 9.40
CA GLN A 115 -10.03 10.07 8.27
C GLN A 115 -10.72 9.63 6.98
N MET A 116 -11.51 8.56 7.02
CA MET A 116 -12.25 8.07 5.87
C MET A 116 -13.36 9.04 5.42
N THR A 117 -14.01 9.72 6.37
CA THR A 117 -15.07 10.70 6.07
C THR A 117 -14.53 11.98 5.43
N ASN A 118 -13.37 12.46 5.88
CA ASN A 118 -12.79 13.70 5.38
C ASN A 118 -11.88 13.50 4.16
N GLY A 119 -11.43 12.27 3.92
CA GLY A 119 -10.59 11.91 2.78
C GLY A 119 -11.36 11.69 1.48
N LYS A 120 -10.65 11.27 0.44
CA LYS A 120 -11.28 10.92 -0.84
C LYS A 120 -12.13 9.66 -0.69
N ALA A 121 -13.41 9.75 -1.03
CA ALA A 121 -14.40 8.69 -0.82
C ALA A 121 -14.04 7.32 -1.44
N GLY A 122 -13.24 7.30 -2.51
CA GLY A 122 -12.83 6.05 -3.17
C GLY A 122 -11.68 5.31 -2.48
N ILE A 123 -10.89 5.99 -1.64
CA ILE A 123 -9.69 5.39 -1.01
C ILE A 123 -10.04 4.20 -0.11
N PRO A 124 -11.05 4.28 0.78
CA PRO A 124 -11.41 3.14 1.62
C PRO A 124 -11.75 1.89 0.80
N THR A 125 -12.52 2.02 -0.28
CA THR A 125 -12.88 0.89 -1.14
C THR A 125 -11.66 0.28 -1.84
N LEU A 126 -10.80 1.12 -2.45
CA LEU A 126 -9.58 0.64 -3.11
C LEU A 126 -8.61 -0.02 -2.13
N LEU A 127 -8.43 0.57 -0.95
CA LEU A 127 -7.57 0.03 0.08
C LEU A 127 -8.10 -1.31 0.61
N HIS A 128 -9.42 -1.42 0.82
CA HIS A 128 -10.08 -2.67 1.15
C HIS A 128 -9.80 -3.77 0.11
N GLU A 129 -9.87 -3.45 -1.18
CA GLU A 129 -9.63 -4.42 -2.26
C GLU A 129 -8.18 -4.94 -2.22
N LEU A 130 -7.21 -4.03 -2.10
CA LEU A 130 -5.79 -4.38 -1.95
C LEU A 130 -5.55 -5.26 -0.72
N VAL A 131 -6.15 -4.89 0.42
CA VAL A 131 -6.07 -5.66 1.66
C VAL A 131 -6.62 -7.06 1.46
N LEU A 132 -7.80 -7.22 0.86
CA LEU A 132 -8.38 -8.54 0.62
C LEU A 132 -7.56 -9.38 -0.36
N GLU A 133 -7.03 -8.77 -1.42
CA GLU A 133 -6.17 -9.45 -2.38
C GLU A 133 -4.95 -10.08 -1.67
N LYS A 134 -4.21 -9.28 -0.88
CA LYS A 134 -3.05 -9.79 -0.12
C LYS A 134 -3.44 -10.65 1.07
N SER A 135 -4.69 -10.57 1.53
CA SER A 135 -5.26 -11.50 2.53
C SER A 135 -5.67 -12.85 1.96
N GLY A 136 -5.46 -13.09 0.65
CA GLY A 136 -5.71 -14.38 0.01
C GLY A 136 -7.15 -14.58 -0.47
N PHE A 137 -7.92 -13.49 -0.65
CA PHE A 137 -9.26 -13.56 -1.25
C PHE A 137 -9.23 -13.58 -2.79
N ALA A 138 -8.05 -13.37 -3.39
CA ALA A 138 -7.83 -13.54 -4.82
C ALA A 138 -6.93 -14.75 -5.09
N ALA A 139 -7.37 -15.65 -5.97
CA ALA A 139 -6.54 -16.76 -6.41
C ALA A 139 -5.47 -16.26 -7.38
N LYS A 140 -4.20 -16.58 -7.10
CA LYS A 140 -3.07 -16.22 -7.98
C LYS A 140 -3.00 -17.09 -9.24
N THR A 141 -3.61 -18.27 -9.19
CA THR A 141 -3.60 -19.26 -10.27
C THR A 141 -5.00 -19.77 -10.51
N GLY A 142 -5.39 -19.87 -11.79
CA GLY A 142 -6.68 -20.41 -12.18
C GLY A 142 -6.81 -21.90 -11.83
N ALA A 143 -8.03 -22.34 -11.58
CA ALA A 143 -8.32 -23.75 -11.40
C ALA A 143 -8.15 -24.50 -12.73
N MET A 144 -7.41 -25.62 -12.69
CA MET A 144 -7.30 -26.52 -13.84
C MET A 144 -8.34 -27.62 -13.72
N ARG A 145 -9.14 -27.84 -14.77
CA ARG A 145 -10.02 -29.00 -14.86
C ARG A 145 -9.15 -30.23 -15.11
N LEU A 146 -9.16 -31.17 -14.17
CA LEU A 146 -8.55 -32.48 -14.40
C LEU A 146 -9.47 -33.30 -15.32
N SER A 147 -8.88 -33.84 -16.38
CA SER A 147 -9.52 -34.77 -17.33
C SER A 147 -9.58 -36.18 -16.76
#